data_AF-A0AAW0ISG0-F1
#
_entry.id   AF-A0AAW0ISG0-F1
#
_cell.length_a   1.000
_cell.length_b   1.000
_cell.length_c   1.000
_cell.angle_alpha   90.00
_cell.angle_beta   90.00
_cell.angle_gamma   90.00
#
_symmetry.space_group_name_H-M   'P 1'
#
loop_
_entity.id
_entity.type
_entity.pdbx_description
1 polymer ?
#
loop_
_entity_poly.entity_id
_entity_poly.type
_entity_poly.pdbx_seq_one_letter_code
_entity_poly.pdbx_strand_id
1 'polypeptide(L)'
;MILKWEDWGIFPKDDSGDSHPDFLKDEDVDLKNVIIEKADTSRFQHIAVSCVMSVGGCKFKMSNWQRAINCCLEVLERDSSNTKALYHKIQVEVRSDLVFTTKRDMERCSIEN
;
A
#
# COMPACT_ATOMS: atom_id res chain seq x y z
N MET A 1 -22.52 -41.80 0.34
CA MET A 1 -21.23 -41.10 0.30
C MET A 1 -21.50 -39.63 0.52
N ILE A 2 -21.21 -39.12 1.72
CA ILE A 2 -21.23 -37.67 1.97
C ILE A 2 -19.89 -37.17 1.46
N LEU A 3 -19.91 -36.42 0.36
CA LEU A 3 -18.71 -35.74 -0.13
C LEU A 3 -18.25 -34.81 1.00
N LYS A 4 -17.04 -35.07 1.51
CA LYS A 4 -16.35 -34.16 2.41
C LYS A 4 -16.36 -32.80 1.71
N TRP A 5 -16.76 -31.78 2.45
CA TRP A 5 -16.56 -30.37 2.10
C TRP A 5 -15.10 -30.22 1.66
N GLU A 6 -14.85 -30.18 0.36
CA GLU A 6 -13.52 -29.86 -0.14
C GLU A 6 -13.42 -28.35 -0.01
N ASP A 7 -12.44 -27.91 0.77
CA ASP A 7 -12.00 -26.53 0.81
C ASP A 7 -11.81 -26.05 -0.63
N TRP A 8 -12.56 -25.01 -1.03
CA TRP A 8 -12.61 -24.53 -2.42
C TRP A 8 -11.25 -24.02 -2.89
N GLY A 9 -10.27 -23.90 -2.00
CA GLY A 9 -8.89 -23.55 -2.33
C GLY A 9 -8.74 -22.13 -2.87
N ILE A 10 -9.79 -21.32 -2.74
CA ILE A 10 -9.87 -19.92 -3.17
C ILE A 10 -9.24 -18.96 -2.15
N PHE A 11 -9.04 -19.42 -0.91
CA PHE A 11 -8.47 -18.62 0.17
C PHE A 11 -6.94 -18.67 0.15
N PRO A 12 -6.26 -17.59 0.58
CA PRO A 12 -4.81 -17.57 0.73
C PRO A 12 -4.31 -18.70 1.65
N LYS A 13 -3.30 -19.43 1.20
CA LYS A 13 -2.62 -20.49 1.98
C LYS A 13 -1.32 -19.97 2.59
N ASP A 14 -1.41 -18.85 3.31
CA ASP A 14 -0.25 -18.15 3.89
C ASP A 14 -0.26 -18.12 5.44
N ASP A 15 -1.09 -18.95 6.07
CA ASP A 15 -1.30 -19.02 7.53
C ASP A 15 -1.72 -17.68 8.17
N SER A 16 -2.17 -16.71 7.38
CA SER A 16 -2.73 -15.45 7.87
C SER A 16 -4.05 -15.64 8.63
N GLY A 17 -4.73 -16.78 8.39
CA GLY A 17 -6.08 -17.04 8.85
C GLY A 17 -7.15 -16.30 8.04
N ASP A 18 -6.77 -15.66 6.93
CA ASP A 18 -7.71 -15.00 6.03
C ASP A 18 -8.67 -16.04 5.42
N SER A 19 -9.96 -15.75 5.54
CA SER A 19 -11.06 -16.60 5.04
C SER A 19 -11.81 -15.91 3.90
N HIS A 20 -11.25 -14.86 3.33
CA HIS A 20 -11.78 -14.11 2.19
C HIS A 20 -10.96 -14.42 0.93
N PRO A 21 -11.56 -14.59 -0.25
CA PRO A 21 -10.82 -14.79 -1.50
C PRO A 21 -9.99 -13.56 -1.88
N ASP A 22 -8.83 -13.76 -2.51
CA ASP A 22 -7.96 -12.66 -2.98
C ASP A 22 -8.64 -11.75 -4.01
N PHE A 23 -9.57 -12.32 -4.79
CA PHE A 23 -10.29 -11.60 -5.83
C PHE A 23 -11.76 -11.47 -5.46
N LEU A 24 -12.23 -10.22 -5.39
CA LEU A 24 -13.63 -9.87 -5.08
C LEU A 24 -14.68 -10.49 -6.03
N LYS A 25 -14.27 -10.98 -7.20
CA LYS A 25 -15.18 -11.66 -8.15
C LYS A 25 -15.50 -13.09 -7.76
N ASP A 26 -14.66 -13.68 -6.92
CA ASP A 26 -14.82 -15.05 -6.43
C ASP A 26 -15.70 -15.09 -5.16
N GLU A 27 -16.15 -13.92 -4.71
CA GLU A 27 -17.20 -13.78 -3.72
C GLU A 27 -18.56 -13.53 -4.37
N ASP A 28 -19.61 -14.17 -3.86
CA ASP A 28 -21.02 -13.85 -4.17
C ASP A 28 -21.47 -12.50 -3.54
N VAL A 29 -20.53 -11.59 -3.26
CA VAL A 29 -20.81 -10.24 -2.77
C VAL A 29 -21.13 -9.36 -3.97
N ASP A 30 -22.38 -8.93 -4.08
CA ASP A 30 -22.79 -7.97 -5.09
C ASP A 30 -22.04 -6.65 -4.88
N LEU A 31 -20.98 -6.44 -5.67
CA LEU A 31 -20.10 -5.27 -5.65
C LEU A 31 -20.89 -3.95 -5.67
N LYS A 32 -22.12 -3.98 -6.22
CA LYS A 32 -23.03 -2.84 -6.26
C LYS A 32 -23.58 -2.50 -4.87
N ASN A 33 -23.95 -3.48 -4.06
CA ASN A 33 -24.54 -3.23 -2.73
C ASN A 33 -23.52 -2.63 -1.75
N VAL A 34 -22.23 -2.96 -1.89
CA VAL A 34 -21.12 -2.35 -1.13
C VAL A 34 -20.88 -0.88 -1.50
N ILE A 35 -21.23 -0.49 -2.73
CA ILE A 35 -20.94 0.85 -3.27
C ILE A 35 -22.13 1.82 -3.07
N ILE A 36 -23.33 1.36 -2.68
CA ILE A 36 -24.58 2.10 -2.90
C ILE A 36 -25.01 3.10 -1.80
N GLU A 37 -24.45 3.12 -0.58
CA GLU A 37 -24.73 4.24 0.34
C GLU A 37 -23.56 5.25 0.38
N LYS A 38 -23.86 6.52 0.10
CA LYS A 38 -22.93 7.66 0.13
C LYS A 38 -22.18 7.79 1.47
N ALA A 39 -22.75 7.25 2.55
CA ALA A 39 -22.11 7.14 3.86
C ALA A 39 -20.98 6.08 3.89
N ASP A 40 -21.17 4.95 3.21
CA ASP A 40 -20.17 3.88 3.12
C ASP A 40 -18.99 4.26 2.22
N THR A 41 -19.21 5.05 1.15
CA THR A 41 -18.11 5.51 0.30
C THR A 41 -17.02 6.25 1.08
N SER A 42 -17.40 7.07 2.07
CA SER A 42 -16.46 7.78 2.93
C SER A 42 -15.65 6.84 3.84
N ARG A 43 -16.28 5.77 4.34
CA ARG A 43 -15.63 4.74 5.14
C ARG A 43 -14.65 3.93 4.29
N PHE A 44 -15.06 3.56 3.08
CA PHE A 44 -14.18 2.89 2.12
C PHE A 44 -12.98 3.76 1.74
N GLN A 45 -13.19 5.05 1.49
CA GLN A 45 -12.10 5.99 1.23
C GLN A 45 -11.12 6.07 2.40
N HIS A 46 -11.63 6.16 3.63
CA HIS A 46 -10.79 6.19 4.83
C HIS A 46 -9.98 4.88 5.01
N ILE A 47 -10.61 3.72 4.80
CA ILE A 47 -9.93 2.42 4.86
C ILE A 47 -8.86 2.32 3.77
N ALA A 48 -9.18 2.72 2.53
CA ALA A 48 -8.24 2.74 1.42
C ALA A 48 -7.03 3.64 1.71
N VAL A 49 -7.26 4.86 2.23
CA VAL A 49 -6.19 5.80 2.62
C VAL A 49 -5.29 5.17 3.68
N SER A 50 -5.85 4.58 4.73
CA SER A 50 -5.08 3.93 5.80
C SER A 50 -4.23 2.76 5.27
N CYS A 51 -4.80 1.95 4.39
CA CYS A 51 -4.10 0.82 3.76
C CYS A 51 -2.94 1.29 2.89
N VAL A 52 -3.18 2.23 1.97
CA VAL A 52 -2.13 2.78 1.08
C VAL A 52 -1.01 3.43 1.89
N MET A 53 -1.34 4.16 2.97
CA MET A 53 -0.33 4.71 3.87
C MET A 53 0.52 3.62 4.54
N SER A 54 -0.10 2.52 4.95
CA SER A 54 0.60 1.39 5.56
C SER A 54 1.55 0.71 4.56
N VAL A 55 1.10 0.50 3.32
CA VAL A 55 1.94 0.01 2.21
C VAL A 55 3.11 0.96 1.95
N GLY A 56 2.85 2.26 1.88
CA GLY A 56 3.88 3.29 1.71
C GLY A 56 4.94 3.24 2.81
N GLY A 57 4.52 3.09 4.06
CA GLY A 57 5.43 2.91 5.21
C GLY A 57 6.30 1.66 5.10
N CYS A 58 5.74 0.54 4.64
CA CYS A 58 6.52 -0.68 4.36
C CYS A 58 7.54 -0.44 3.23
N LYS A 59 7.16 0.21 2.12
CA LYS A 59 8.08 0.53 1.02
C LYS A 59 9.20 1.48 1.46
N PHE A 60 8.90 2.45 2.32
CA PHE A 60 9.90 3.33 2.92
C PHE A 60 10.93 2.55 3.75
N LYS A 61 10.48 1.62 4.61
CA LYS A 61 11.39 0.75 5.38
C LYS A 61 12.27 -0.13 4.49
N MET A 62 11.76 -0.56 3.34
CA MET A 62 12.52 -1.33 2.35
C MET A 62 13.43 -0.46 1.45
N SER A 63 13.59 0.83 1.74
CA SER A 63 14.35 1.79 0.92
C SER A 63 13.86 1.91 -0.53
N ASN A 64 12.60 1.52 -0.79
CA ASN A 64 11.98 1.68 -2.10
C ASN A 64 11.31 3.06 -2.19
N TRP A 65 12.14 4.10 -2.27
CA TRP A 65 11.73 5.49 -2.15
C TRP A 65 10.68 5.89 -3.20
N GLN A 66 10.86 5.46 -4.45
CA GLN A 66 9.94 5.78 -5.55
C GLN A 66 8.53 5.23 -5.29
N ARG A 67 8.43 3.97 -4.85
CA ARG A 67 7.11 3.37 -4.53
C ARG A 67 6.49 4.01 -3.30
N ALA A 68 7.28 4.39 -2.30
CA ALA A 68 6.79 5.09 -1.12
C ALA A 68 6.22 6.48 -1.48
N ILE A 69 6.88 7.23 -2.38
CA ILE A 69 6.37 8.52 -2.89
C ILE A 69 5.05 8.31 -3.64
N ASN A 70 4.98 7.30 -4.53
CA ASN A 70 3.76 7.01 -5.27
C ASN A 70 2.58 6.72 -4.33
N CYS A 71 2.79 5.94 -3.26
CA CYS A 71 1.74 5.71 -2.26
C CYS A 71 1.29 7.00 -1.57
N CYS A 72 2.21 7.94 -1.28
CA CYS A 72 1.84 9.23 -0.69
C CYS A 72 1.04 10.09 -1.68
N LEU A 73 1.41 10.10 -2.96
CA LEU A 73 0.68 10.82 -4.01
C LEU A 73 -0.73 10.24 -4.19
N GLU A 74 -0.87 8.92 -4.19
CA GLU A 74 -2.17 8.25 -4.31
C GLU A 74 -3.13 8.61 -3.16
N VAL A 75 -2.59 8.85 -1.95
CA VAL A 75 -3.38 9.37 -0.83
C VAL A 75 -3.75 10.84 -1.03
N LEU A 76 -2.82 11.66 -1.53
CA LEU A 76 -3.05 13.09 -1.78
C LEU A 76 -4.02 13.35 -2.93
N GLU A 77 -4.14 12.43 -3.89
CA GLU A 77 -5.17 12.46 -4.94
C GLU A 77 -6.59 12.29 -4.37
N ARG A 78 -6.73 11.56 -3.25
CA ARG A 78 -8.00 11.33 -2.57
C ARG A 78 -8.29 12.40 -1.52
N ASP A 79 -7.26 12.79 -0.76
CA ASP A 79 -7.32 13.81 0.27
C ASP A 79 -6.07 14.71 0.17
N SER A 80 -6.20 15.81 -0.57
CA SER A 80 -5.13 16.77 -0.77
C SER A 80 -4.70 17.50 0.51
N SER A 81 -5.54 17.47 1.55
CA SER A 81 -5.29 18.10 2.83
C SER A 81 -4.68 17.17 3.87
N ASN A 82 -4.37 15.93 3.49
CA ASN A 82 -3.84 14.93 4.40
C ASN A 82 -2.43 15.28 4.89
N THR A 83 -2.35 15.87 6.09
CA THR A 83 -1.09 16.29 6.71
C THR A 83 -0.12 15.13 6.92
N LYS A 84 -0.64 13.94 7.22
CA LYS A 84 0.17 12.73 7.43
C LYS A 84 0.83 12.25 6.14
N ALA A 85 0.13 12.32 5.00
CA ALA A 85 0.67 11.97 3.70
C ALA A 85 1.71 13.00 3.23
N LEU A 86 1.45 14.29 3.41
CA LEU A 86 2.42 15.36 3.11
C LEU A 86 3.71 15.19 3.91
N TYR A 87 3.60 14.95 5.22
CA TYR A 87 4.75 14.75 6.09
C TYR A 87 5.60 13.54 5.65
N HIS A 88 4.96 12.40 5.39
CA HIS A 88 5.68 11.21 4.93
C HIS A 88 6.33 11.42 3.57
N LYS A 89 5.65 12.11 2.62
CA LYS A 89 6.23 12.44 1.31
C LYS A 89 7.53 13.22 1.46
N ILE A 90 7.51 14.31 2.23
CA ILE A 90 8.70 15.14 2.48
C ILE A 90 9.81 14.31 3.11
N GLN A 91 9.48 13.47 4.10
CA GLN A 91 10.45 12.59 4.75
C GLN A 91 11.10 11.61 3.75
N VAL A 92 10.33 11.04 2.84
CA VAL A 92 10.83 10.12 1.81
C VAL A 92 11.72 10.85 0.81
N GLU A 93 11.33 12.04 0.34
CA GLU A 93 12.10 12.85 -0.60
C GLU A 93 13.46 13.25 -0.02
N VAL A 94 13.48 13.79 1.20
CA VAL A 94 14.73 14.17 1.89
C VAL A 94 15.67 12.96 2.04
N ARG A 95 15.11 11.81 2.43
CA ARG A 95 15.91 10.59 2.62
C ARG A 95 16.43 10.02 1.30
N SER A 96 15.64 10.09 0.24
CA SER A 96 16.03 9.71 -1.11
C SER A 96 17.23 10.53 -1.59
N ASP A 97 17.14 11.85 -1.50
CA ASP A 97 18.19 12.77 -1.97
C ASP A 97 19.49 12.62 -1.18
N LEU A 98 19.39 12.39 0.13
CA LEU A 98 20.54 12.09 0.97
C LEU A 98 21.26 10.83 0.49
N VAL A 99 20.53 9.74 0.24
CA VAL A 99 21.11 8.46 -0.22
C VAL A 99 21.79 8.62 -1.59
N PHE A 100 21.15 9.34 -2.53
CA PHE A 100 21.76 9.61 -3.83
C PHE A 100 23.05 10.43 -3.72
N THR A 101 23.07 11.42 -2.83
CA THR A 101 24.25 12.25 -2.59
C THR A 101 25.38 11.43 -1.96
N THR A 102 25.11 10.67 -0.90
CA THR A 102 26.11 9.81 -0.25
C THR A 102 26.71 8.79 -1.23
N LYS A 103 25.87 8.18 -2.09
CA LYS A 103 26.36 7.25 -3.11
C LYS A 103 27.34 7.92 -4.09
N ARG A 104 26.99 9.11 -4.58
CA ARG A 104 27.85 9.90 -5.48
C ARG A 104 29.18 10.26 -4.81
N ASP A 105 29.14 10.64 -3.53
CA ASP A 105 30.34 11.00 -2.79
C ASP A 105 31.26 9.77 -2.58
N MET A 106 30.70 8.61 -2.28
CA MET A 106 31.45 7.34 -2.20
C MET A 106 32.11 6.96 -3.54
N GLU A 107 31.41 7.17 -4.66
CA GLU A 107 31.96 6.92 -6.00
C GLU A 107 33.13 7.87 -6.31
N ARG A 108 33.03 9.15 -5.94
CA ARG A 108 34.14 10.13 -6.11
C ARG A 108 35.38 9.73 -5.33
N CYS A 109 35.25 9.36 -4.05
CA CYS A 109 36.39 8.91 -3.25
C CYS A 109 37.07 7.66 -3.82
N SER A 110 36.34 6.83 -4.57
CA SER A 110 36.89 5.61 -5.19
C SER A 110 37.68 5.90 -6.47
N ILE A 111 37.51 7.07 -7.09
CA ILE A 111 38.21 7.47 -8.32
C ILE A 111 39.50 8.24 -8.02
N GLU A 112 39.59 8.85 -6.83
CA GLU A 112 40.73 9.67 -6.40
C GLU A 112 41.87 8.86 -5.75
N ASN A 113 41.78 7.52 -5.74
CA ASN A 113 42.75 6.57 -5.18
C ASN A 113 43.32 5.65 -6.26
#